data_AF-A0A2R6EP41-F1
#
_entry.id   AF-A0A2R6EP41-F1
#
_cell.length_a   1.000
_cell.length_b   1.000
_cell.length_c   1.000
_cell.angle_alpha   90.00
_cell.angle_beta   90.00
_cell.angle_gamma   90.00
#
_symmetry.space_group_name_H-M   'P 1'
#
loop_
_entity.id
_entity.type
_entity.pdbx_description
1 polymer ?
#
loop_
_entity_poly.entity_id
_entity_poly.type
_entity_poly.pdbx_seq_one_letter_code
_entity_poly.pdbx_strand_id
1 'polypeptide(L)'
;MSDTRSVFEHHVDAFGEQDLEETMADYTDESVVVTNAGTFRGLDEIEELFTGLFAEFSQEHTSVTVDEMIVEGEFGYLLWHGETPDNVYDFCTDTFHIPDGTIQFQTYAGKTEPKG
;
A
#
# COMPACT_ATOMS: atom_id res chain seq x y z
N MET A 1 -6.15 -14.42 -16.94
CA MET A 1 -6.28 -13.09 -16.32
C MET A 1 -6.27 -13.33 -14.84
N SER A 2 -5.44 -12.62 -14.09
CA SER A 2 -5.50 -12.67 -12.62
C SER A 2 -6.82 -12.04 -12.19
N ASP A 3 -7.46 -12.59 -11.17
CA ASP A 3 -8.67 -12.00 -10.58
C ASP A 3 -8.25 -10.87 -9.62
N THR A 4 -9.01 -9.77 -9.56
CA THR A 4 -8.76 -8.61 -8.69
C THR A 4 -8.34 -9.02 -7.28
N ARG A 5 -9.02 -10.02 -6.73
CA ARG A 5 -8.74 -10.53 -5.38
C ARG A 5 -7.33 -11.07 -5.25
N SER A 6 -6.86 -11.86 -6.22
CA SER A 6 -5.54 -12.48 -6.14
C SER A 6 -4.42 -11.45 -6.19
N VAL A 7 -4.55 -10.40 -7.01
CA VAL A 7 -3.57 -9.29 -7.07
C VAL A 7 -3.62 -8.47 -5.79
N PHE A 8 -4.82 -8.18 -5.27
CA PHE A 8 -4.96 -7.43 -4.04
C PHE A 8 -4.40 -8.18 -2.82
N GLU A 9 -4.69 -9.48 -2.70
CA GLU A 9 -4.13 -10.34 -1.64
C GLU A 9 -2.61 -10.45 -1.77
N HIS A 10 -2.09 -10.67 -2.99
CA HIS A 10 -0.65 -10.68 -3.26
C HIS A 10 0.03 -9.38 -2.82
N HIS A 11 -0.53 -8.23 -3.21
CA HIS A 11 0.03 -6.92 -2.90
C HIS A 11 0.10 -6.67 -1.38
N VAL A 12 -0.97 -7.01 -0.65
CA VAL A 12 -1.02 -6.83 0.82
C VAL A 12 -0.04 -7.76 1.52
N ASP A 13 0.09 -9.01 1.06
CA ASP A 13 1.06 -9.96 1.61
C ASP A 13 2.50 -9.51 1.33
N ALA A 14 2.83 -9.14 0.09
CA ALA A 14 4.15 -8.64 -0.30
C ALA A 14 4.56 -7.39 0.50
N PHE A 15 3.64 -6.45 0.71
CA PHE A 15 3.89 -5.28 1.57
C PHE A 15 4.14 -5.68 3.02
N GLY A 16 3.34 -6.61 3.56
CA GLY A 16 3.49 -7.12 4.93
C GLY A 16 4.81 -7.86 5.17
N GLU A 17 5.32 -8.55 4.15
CA GLU A 17 6.63 -9.21 4.14
C GLU A 17 7.79 -8.24 3.85
N GLN A 18 7.48 -6.98 3.53
CA GLN A 18 8.43 -5.95 3.10
C GLN A 18 9.25 -6.36 1.87
N ASP A 19 8.63 -7.13 0.97
CA ASP A 19 9.24 -7.55 -0.29
C ASP A 19 8.98 -6.51 -1.38
N LEU A 20 10.00 -5.69 -1.67
CA LEU A 20 9.91 -4.63 -2.67
C LEU A 20 9.76 -5.17 -4.08
N GLU A 21 10.41 -6.29 -4.41
CA GLU A 21 10.34 -6.85 -5.76
C GLU A 21 8.92 -7.33 -6.04
N GLU A 22 8.32 -8.10 -5.12
CA GLU A 22 6.95 -8.60 -5.25
C GLU A 22 5.91 -7.47 -5.13
N THR A 23 6.13 -6.47 -4.27
CA THR A 23 5.24 -5.30 -4.19
C THR A 23 5.18 -4.55 -5.52
N MET A 24 6.34 -4.35 -6.16
CA MET A 24 6.43 -3.66 -7.45
C MET A 24 5.90 -4.50 -8.62
N ALA A 25 5.86 -5.83 -8.50
CA ALA A 25 5.33 -6.72 -9.54
C ALA A 25 3.84 -6.47 -9.87
N ASP A 26 3.09 -5.86 -8.95
CA ASP A 26 1.68 -5.51 -9.15
C ASP A 26 1.47 -4.17 -9.89
N TYR A 27 2.52 -3.39 -10.14
CA TYR A 27 2.45 -2.08 -10.81
C TYR A 27 3.02 -2.09 -12.23
N THR A 28 2.77 -1.00 -12.96
CA THR A 28 3.28 -0.74 -14.32
C THR A 28 3.73 0.72 -14.46
N ASP A 29 4.35 1.06 -15.59
CA ASP A 29 4.71 2.46 -15.92
C ASP A 29 3.50 3.41 -16.03
N GLU A 30 2.30 2.87 -16.23
CA GLU A 30 1.05 3.66 -16.31
C GLU A 30 0.37 3.82 -14.93
N SER A 31 0.89 3.15 -13.90
CA SER A 31 0.30 3.16 -12.57
C SER A 31 0.48 4.50 -11.85
N VAL A 32 -0.47 4.81 -10.97
CA VAL A 32 -0.48 6.04 -10.18
C VAL A 32 -0.85 5.75 -8.75
N VAL A 33 -0.09 6.30 -7.80
CA VAL A 33 -0.41 6.30 -6.37
C VAL A 33 -0.67 7.73 -5.92
N VAL A 34 -1.83 8.00 -5.33
CA VAL A 34 -2.20 9.31 -4.75
C VAL A 34 -2.25 9.17 -3.23
N THR A 35 -1.52 10.02 -2.52
CA THR A 35 -1.46 10.01 -1.05
C THR A 35 -1.77 11.39 -0.47
N ASN A 36 -1.88 11.48 0.85
CA ASN A 36 -1.94 12.77 1.56
C ASN A 36 -0.68 13.64 1.35
N ALA A 37 0.44 13.05 0.96
CA ALA A 37 1.73 13.72 0.78
C ALA A 37 2.04 14.10 -0.68
N GLY A 38 1.37 13.50 -1.66
CA GLY A 38 1.67 13.74 -3.06
C GLY A 38 1.04 12.75 -4.02
N THR A 39 1.50 12.78 -5.26
CA THR A 39 1.12 11.81 -6.30
C THR A 39 2.37 11.28 -6.97
N PHE A 40 2.45 9.96 -7.09
CA PHE A 40 3.59 9.21 -7.61
C PHE A 40 3.15 8.45 -8.86
N ARG A 41 3.97 8.47 -9.91
CA ARG A 41 3.62 8.01 -11.26
C ARG A 41 4.69 7.11 -11.83
N GLY A 42 4.26 5.96 -12.37
CA GLY A 42 5.13 4.97 -12.95
C GLY A 42 6.03 4.29 -11.92
N LEU A 43 6.80 3.30 -12.39
CA LEU A 43 7.55 2.41 -11.50
C LEU A 43 8.58 3.15 -10.66
N ASP A 44 9.34 4.08 -11.25
CA ASP A 44 10.43 4.79 -10.56
C ASP A 44 9.94 5.57 -9.32
N GLU A 45 8.88 6.39 -9.45
CA GLU A 45 8.36 7.19 -8.33
C GLU A 45 7.63 6.32 -7.29
N ILE A 46 6.99 5.23 -7.73
CA ILE A 46 6.27 4.30 -6.84
C ILE A 46 7.27 3.44 -6.05
N GLU A 47 8.38 3.01 -6.66
CA GLU A 47 9.46 2.27 -5.97
C GLU A 47 10.11 3.14 -4.89
N GLU A 48 10.36 4.43 -5.18
CA GLU A 48 10.88 5.38 -4.19
C GLU A 48 9.92 5.55 -3.00
N LEU A 49 8.61 5.64 -3.27
CA LEU A 49 7.58 5.69 -2.23
C LEU A 49 7.62 4.44 -1.33
N PHE A 50 7.60 3.23 -1.91
CA PHE A 50 7.59 2.00 -1.12
C PHE A 50 8.91 1.77 -0.38
N THR A 51 10.05 2.14 -0.97
CA THR A 51 11.35 2.12 -0.28
C THR A 51 11.31 2.98 0.98
N GLY A 52 10.73 4.18 0.91
CA GLY A 52 10.53 5.06 2.06
C GLY A 52 9.60 4.47 3.11
N LEU A 53 8.48 3.87 2.70
CA LEU A 53 7.54 3.19 3.60
C LEU A 53 8.20 2.00 4.30
N PHE A 54 8.97 1.18 3.60
CA PHE A 54 9.68 0.05 4.22
C PHE A 54 10.77 0.51 5.18
N ALA A 55 11.47 1.61 4.90
CA ALA A 55 12.40 2.19 5.87
C ALA A 55 11.68 2.57 7.17
N GLU A 56 10.48 3.15 7.09
CA GLU A 56 9.65 3.53 8.23
C GLU A 56 9.12 2.31 9.01
N PHE A 57 8.62 1.27 8.31
CA PHE A 57 8.01 0.09 8.93
C PHE A 57 9.00 -1.03 9.30
N SER A 58 10.27 -0.95 8.88
CA SER A 58 11.33 -1.92 9.25
C SER A 58 11.93 -1.67 10.64
N GLN A 59 11.51 -0.62 11.33
CA GLN A 59 11.97 -0.29 12.67
C GLN A 59 11.54 -1.35 13.71
N GLU A 60 12.36 -1.54 14.75
CA GLU A 60 11.98 -2.39 15.88
C GLU A 60 10.71 -1.87 16.56
N HIS A 61 9.89 -2.75 17.14
CA HIS A 61 8.63 -2.39 17.80
C HIS A 61 7.55 -1.79 16.89
N THR A 62 7.64 -2.03 15.59
CA THR A 62 6.57 -1.72 14.63
C THR A 62 5.42 -2.73 14.74
N SER A 63 4.18 -2.25 14.60
CA SER A 63 2.97 -3.05 14.49
C SER A 63 2.09 -2.56 13.34
N VAL A 64 1.47 -3.49 12.64
CA VAL A 64 0.46 -3.22 11.60
C VAL A 64 -0.66 -4.23 11.79
N THR A 65 -1.90 -3.75 11.75
CA THR A 65 -3.11 -4.57 11.85
C THR A 65 -4.01 -4.23 10.68
N VAL A 66 -4.34 -5.25 9.87
CA VAL A 66 -5.38 -5.15 8.86
C VAL A 66 -6.73 -5.29 9.53
N ASP A 67 -7.57 -4.26 9.42
CA ASP A 67 -8.91 -4.23 9.99
C ASP A 67 -9.94 -4.80 9.01
N GLU A 68 -9.80 -4.48 7.71
CA GLU A 68 -10.75 -4.89 6.69
C GLU A 68 -10.10 -4.99 5.31
N MET A 69 -10.46 -6.04 4.56
CA MET A 69 -10.14 -6.20 3.15
C MET A 69 -11.43 -6.52 2.39
N ILE A 70 -11.78 -5.66 1.43
CA ILE A 70 -12.97 -5.81 0.59
C ILE A 70 -12.55 -5.82 -0.88
N VAL A 71 -13.21 -6.67 -1.67
CA VAL A 71 -13.07 -6.68 -3.13
C VAL A 71 -14.46 -6.49 -3.75
N GLU A 72 -14.62 -5.44 -4.57
CA GLU A 72 -15.85 -5.11 -5.29
C GLU A 72 -15.53 -4.85 -6.76
N GLY A 73 -15.79 -5.86 -7.61
CA GLY A 73 -15.46 -5.81 -9.03
C GLY A 73 -13.96 -5.67 -9.28
N GLU A 74 -13.56 -4.56 -9.89
CA GLU A 74 -12.17 -4.22 -10.21
C GLU A 74 -11.49 -3.44 -9.08
N PHE A 75 -12.13 -3.32 -7.91
CA PHE A 75 -11.62 -2.52 -6.79
C PHE A 75 -11.28 -3.36 -5.56
N GLY A 76 -10.11 -3.11 -4.99
CA GLY A 76 -9.73 -3.55 -3.65
C GLY A 76 -9.79 -2.38 -2.67
N TYR A 77 -10.29 -2.61 -1.46
CA TYR A 77 -10.29 -1.64 -0.36
C TYR A 77 -9.62 -2.27 0.85
N LEU A 78 -8.65 -1.55 1.41
CA LEU A 78 -7.93 -1.91 2.62
C LEU A 78 -8.23 -0.88 3.71
N LEU A 79 -8.50 -1.36 4.91
CA LEU A 79 -8.52 -0.56 6.14
C LEU A 79 -7.52 -1.16 7.11
N TRP A 80 -6.67 -0.32 7.70
CA TRP A 80 -5.65 -0.75 8.64
C TRP A 80 -5.26 0.35 9.61
N HIS A 81 -4.62 -0.06 10.70
CA HIS A 81 -3.96 0.83 11.64
C HIS A 81 -2.62 0.23 12.07
N GLY A 82 -1.75 1.06 12.62
CA GLY A 82 -0.41 0.61 13.00
C GLY A 82 0.36 1.65 13.79
N GLU A 83 1.54 1.25 14.22
CA GLU A 83 2.44 2.07 15.00
C GLU A 83 3.88 1.72 14.62
N THR A 84 4.72 2.72 14.42
CA THR A 84 6.18 2.60 14.39
C THR A 84 6.74 3.25 15.66
N PRO A 85 8.05 3.21 15.92
CA PRO A 85 8.65 4.03 16.97
C PRO A 85 8.41 5.53 16.78
N ASP A 86 8.37 5.98 15.53
CA ASP A 86 8.30 7.40 15.18
C ASP A 86 6.88 7.92 14.97
N ASN A 87 5.91 7.05 14.65
CA ASN A 87 4.57 7.47 14.24
C ASN A 87 3.46 6.53 14.76
N VAL A 88 2.27 7.11 14.95
CA VAL A 88 0.99 6.41 15.12
C VAL A 88 0.18 6.58 13.85
N TYR A 89 -0.31 5.48 13.30
CA TYR A 89 -1.20 5.41 12.15
C TYR A 89 -2.59 5.01 12.65
N ASP A 90 -3.36 5.99 13.12
CA ASP A 90 -4.65 5.77 13.82
C ASP A 90 -5.72 5.13 12.92
N PHE A 91 -5.74 5.54 11.65
CA PHE A 91 -6.70 5.12 10.66
C PHE A 91 -6.09 5.33 9.29
N CYS A 92 -5.85 4.25 8.56
CA CYS A 92 -5.31 4.27 7.22
C CYS A 92 -6.20 3.46 6.29
N THR A 93 -6.37 3.96 5.08
CA THR A 93 -7.08 3.24 4.03
C THR A 93 -6.37 3.36 2.72
N ASP A 94 -6.43 2.26 1.97
CA ASP A 94 -6.00 2.19 0.59
C ASP A 94 -7.16 1.74 -0.30
N THR A 95 -7.25 2.29 -1.49
CA THR A 95 -8.17 1.83 -2.54
C THR A 95 -7.37 1.54 -3.79
N PHE A 96 -7.54 0.35 -4.35
CA PHE A 96 -6.82 -0.16 -5.51
C PHE A 96 -7.79 -0.38 -6.66
N HIS A 97 -7.47 0.11 -7.85
CA HIS A 97 -8.17 -0.19 -9.09
C HIS A 97 -7.32 -1.15 -9.93
N ILE A 98 -7.85 -2.35 -10.18
CA ILE A 98 -7.14 -3.51 -10.73
C ILE A 98 -7.94 -4.16 -11.88
N PRO A 99 -8.18 -3.46 -13.00
CA PRO A 99 -9.08 -3.95 -14.06
C PRO A 99 -8.51 -5.16 -14.83
N ASP A 100 -7.18 -5.24 -14.98
CA ASP A 100 -6.53 -6.24 -15.83
C ASP A 100 -5.41 -7.01 -15.10
N GLY A 101 -5.58 -7.20 -13.79
CA GLY A 101 -4.62 -7.94 -12.97
C GLY A 101 -3.32 -7.18 -12.68
N THR A 102 -3.35 -5.85 -12.80
CA THR A 102 -2.30 -4.91 -12.38
C THR A 102 -2.95 -3.71 -11.73
N ILE A 103 -2.30 -3.13 -10.71
CA ILE A 103 -2.78 -1.95 -10.00
C ILE A 103 -2.55 -0.73 -10.89
N GLN A 104 -3.61 -0.23 -11.53
CA GLN A 104 -3.52 0.98 -12.37
C GLN A 104 -3.60 2.25 -11.53
N PHE A 105 -4.35 2.21 -10.43
CA PHE A 105 -4.53 3.36 -9.55
C PHE A 105 -4.64 2.91 -8.10
N GLN A 106 -3.89 3.56 -7.23
CA GLN A 106 -4.02 3.43 -5.78
C GLN A 106 -4.25 4.80 -5.17
N THR A 107 -5.13 4.86 -4.17
CA THR A 107 -5.15 5.96 -3.21
C THR A 107 -4.73 5.47 -1.85
N TYR A 108 -3.99 6.28 -1.11
CA TYR A 108 -3.73 6.14 0.32
C TYR A 108 -4.24 7.38 1.05
N ALA A 109 -4.94 7.19 2.16
CA ALA A 109 -5.22 8.25 3.12
C ALA A 109 -5.03 7.73 4.53
N GLY A 110 -4.27 8.46 5.34
CA GLY A 110 -3.98 8.10 6.72
C GLY A 110 -4.08 9.30 7.67
N LYS A 111 -4.59 9.05 8.88
CA LYS A 111 -4.34 9.92 10.03
C LYS A 111 -3.04 9.46 10.70
N THR A 112 -1.96 10.18 10.44
CA THR A 112 -0.63 9.89 11.00
C THR A 112 -0.23 10.96 12.01
N GLU A 113 0.19 10.55 13.20
CA GLU A 113 0.62 11.43 14.29
C GLU A 113 2.03 11.03 14.74
N PRO A 114 3.02 11.95 14.73
CA PRO A 114 4.36 11.64 15.23
C PRO A 114 4.36 11.29 16.72
N LYS A 115 5.18 10.31 17.10
CA LYS A 115 5.53 10.00 18.48
C LYS A 115 6.70 10.90 18.91
N GLY A 116 6.60 11.43 20.13
CA GLY A 116 7.59 12.35 20.71
C GLY A 116 8.72 11.66 21.43
#